data_AF-A0A351H6J8-F1
#
_entry.id   AF-A0A351H6J8-F1
#
_cell.length_a   1.000
_cell.length_b   1.000
_cell.length_c   1.000
_cell.angle_alpha   90.00
_cell.angle_beta   90.00
_cell.angle_gamma   90.00
#
_symmetry.space_group_name_H-M   'P 1'
#
loop_
_entity.id
_entity.type
_entity.pdbx_description
1 polymer ?
#
loop_
_entity_poly.entity_id
_entity_poly.type
_entity_poly.pdbx_seq_one_letter_code
_entity_poly.pdbx_strand_id
1 'polypeptide(L)'
;MIAFKNNCFYLNTANTCYCIEIAENGALLHRYYGKRIAAQSLDYFQNGVHRPSCFPVCINGCVTTYSELPYEYGAFGRGDTRFPSFKIEDDNGRVVSELKYVSHKITCGKPPLDGLPQLCADANDAQTLEITADDIVSGIRIMLYYSVFEETDIISRHTRAVNNTEKTVYIKQLDSLAMDFPPDKYELITLYGSWARERWIERYPLHHGISSVGSTAGITGHGQNPFAALVTPQTTENSGDVYGFALIYSGDFRFQAQIGQFETTRVSLGINSENFIWELKPHKEFCSPEAVMTYSSDG
;
A
#
# COMPACT_ATOMS: atom_id res chain seq x y z
N MET A 1 -9.58 -12.69 -13.17
CA MET A 1 -8.96 -11.68 -12.29
C MET A 1 -8.07 -12.28 -11.19
N ILE A 2 -8.60 -12.90 -10.13
CA ILE A 2 -7.82 -13.24 -8.92
C ILE A 2 -7.63 -14.76 -8.77
N ALA A 3 -6.40 -15.20 -8.49
CA ALA A 3 -6.06 -16.59 -8.21
C ALA A 3 -5.19 -16.73 -6.96
N PHE A 4 -5.35 -17.83 -6.22
CA PHE A 4 -4.50 -18.18 -5.07
C PHE A 4 -3.79 -19.51 -5.34
N LYS A 5 -2.45 -19.49 -5.40
CA LYS A 5 -1.60 -20.67 -5.68
C LYS A 5 -0.29 -20.56 -4.93
N ASN A 6 0.19 -21.66 -4.34
CA ASN A 6 1.48 -21.73 -3.64
C ASN A 6 1.67 -20.58 -2.62
N ASN A 7 0.66 -20.33 -1.78
CA ASN A 7 0.64 -19.23 -0.81
C ASN A 7 0.79 -17.82 -1.41
N CYS A 8 0.59 -17.68 -2.72
CA CYS A 8 0.64 -16.39 -3.42
C CYS A 8 -0.73 -16.04 -4.01
N PHE A 9 -1.11 -14.77 -3.86
CA PHE A 9 -2.25 -14.15 -4.52
C PHE A 9 -1.79 -13.49 -5.81
N TYR A 10 -2.41 -13.85 -6.94
CA TYR A 10 -2.17 -13.26 -8.25
C TYR A 10 -3.42 -12.48 -8.66
N LEU A 11 -3.31 -11.17 -8.75
CA LEU A 11 -4.36 -10.26 -9.17
C LEU A 11 -4.02 -9.82 -10.59
N ASN A 12 -4.75 -10.33 -11.56
CA ASN A 12 -4.51 -10.10 -12.97
C ASN A 12 -5.58 -9.19 -13.55
N THR A 13 -5.15 -8.13 -14.21
CA THR A 13 -5.98 -7.37 -15.14
C THR A 13 -5.71 -7.88 -16.58
N ALA A 14 -6.20 -7.17 -17.60
CA ALA A 14 -5.93 -7.51 -18.99
C ALA A 14 -4.42 -7.56 -19.27
N ASN A 15 -3.67 -6.53 -18.85
CA ASN A 15 -2.26 -6.33 -19.19
C ASN A 15 -1.31 -6.30 -17.98
N THR A 16 -1.81 -6.38 -16.75
CA THR A 16 -0.98 -6.30 -15.55
C THR A 16 -1.15 -7.52 -14.62
N CYS A 17 -0.16 -7.73 -13.77
CA CYS A 17 -0.21 -8.70 -12.68
C CYS A 17 0.33 -8.07 -11.40
N TYR A 18 -0.39 -8.22 -10.30
CA TYR A 18 0.01 -7.87 -8.95
C TYR A 18 0.11 -9.14 -8.11
N CYS A 19 1.19 -9.31 -7.35
CA CYS A 19 1.39 -10.50 -6.54
C CYS A 19 1.80 -10.22 -5.09
N ILE A 20 1.14 -10.97 -4.18
CA ILE A 20 1.35 -10.96 -2.74
C ILE A 20 1.65 -12.38 -2.28
N GLU A 21 2.72 -12.58 -1.51
CA GLU A 21 3.03 -13.86 -0.86
C GLU A 21 2.66 -13.83 0.63
N ILE A 22 2.12 -14.94 1.12
CA ILE A 22 2.04 -15.25 2.55
C ILE A 22 3.30 -16.04 2.93
N ALA A 23 4.20 -15.39 3.66
CA ALA A 23 5.42 -16.02 4.14
C ALA A 23 5.14 -17.04 5.26
N GLU A 24 6.08 -17.97 5.53
CA GLU A 24 5.94 -19.02 6.55
C GLU A 24 5.60 -18.48 7.95
N ASN A 25 6.14 -17.31 8.29
CA ASN A 25 5.91 -16.66 9.58
C ASN A 25 4.62 -15.82 9.63
N GLY A 26 3.76 -15.90 8.60
CA GLY A 26 2.51 -15.16 8.48
C GLY A 26 2.66 -13.71 8.00
N ALA A 27 3.84 -13.25 7.63
CA ALA A 27 4.02 -11.94 7.01
C ALA A 27 3.44 -11.88 5.60
N LEU A 28 2.89 -10.72 5.23
CA LEU A 28 2.44 -10.44 3.86
C LEU A 28 3.53 -9.68 3.11
N LEU A 29 4.01 -10.27 2.02
CA LEU A 29 5.10 -9.73 1.23
C LEU A 29 4.61 -9.36 -0.18
N HIS A 30 4.88 -8.12 -0.58
CA HIS A 30 4.73 -7.65 -1.95
C HIS A 30 5.81 -8.31 -2.82
N ARG A 31 5.42 -8.96 -3.92
CA ARG A 31 6.37 -9.64 -4.82
C ARG A 31 6.56 -8.93 -6.13
N TYR A 32 5.47 -8.48 -6.72
CA TYR A 32 5.49 -7.93 -8.07
C TYR A 32 4.27 -7.07 -8.32
N TYR A 33 4.49 -5.98 -9.04
CA TYR A 33 3.45 -5.29 -9.78
C TYR A 33 4.04 -4.78 -11.09
N GLY A 34 3.34 -4.99 -12.20
CA GLY A 34 3.79 -4.58 -13.52
C GLY A 34 3.11 -5.40 -14.61
N LYS A 35 3.79 -5.55 -15.74
CA LYS A 35 3.30 -6.30 -16.91
C LYS A 35 2.81 -7.70 -16.54
N ARG A 36 1.73 -8.15 -17.19
CA ARG A 36 1.13 -9.46 -16.93
C ARG A 36 2.16 -10.57 -17.11
N ILE A 37 2.35 -11.34 -16.04
CA ILE A 37 3.16 -12.56 -16.02
C ILE A 37 2.25 -13.77 -15.89
N ALA A 38 2.71 -14.93 -16.34
CA ALA A 38 2.02 -16.18 -16.07
C ALA A 38 2.05 -16.48 -14.56
N ALA A 39 0.94 -16.99 -14.01
CA ALA A 39 0.87 -17.43 -12.62
C ALA A 39 1.70 -18.72 -12.41
N GLN A 40 3.02 -18.54 -12.33
CA GLN A 40 4.04 -19.55 -12.07
C GLN A 40 4.71 -19.26 -10.72
N SER A 41 5.52 -20.21 -10.24
CA SER A 41 6.20 -20.06 -8.96
C SER A 41 7.06 -18.80 -8.93
N LEU A 42 6.95 -18.03 -7.85
CA LEU A 42 7.73 -16.82 -7.61
C LEU A 42 9.04 -17.10 -6.87
N ASP A 43 9.50 -18.35 -6.87
CA ASP A 43 10.74 -18.80 -6.24
C ASP A 43 11.98 -18.05 -6.75
N TYR A 44 11.88 -17.30 -7.85
CA TYR A 44 12.95 -16.42 -8.33
C TYR A 44 13.07 -15.13 -7.49
N PHE A 45 11.97 -14.64 -6.92
CA PHE A 45 11.96 -13.51 -5.97
C PHE A 45 12.38 -14.00 -4.58
N GLN A 46 13.55 -14.63 -4.47
CA GLN A 46 14.08 -15.03 -3.18
C GLN A 46 14.45 -13.80 -2.36
N ASN A 47 13.93 -13.74 -1.14
CA ASN A 47 14.37 -12.76 -0.15
C ASN A 47 15.75 -13.13 0.37
N GLY A 48 16.49 -12.11 0.81
CA GLY A 48 17.59 -12.32 1.75
C GLY A 48 18.85 -12.84 1.10
N VAL A 49 19.64 -11.92 0.55
CA VAL A 49 21.09 -12.11 0.57
C VAL A 49 21.47 -12.08 2.05
N HIS A 50 22.08 -13.15 2.57
CA HIS A 50 22.56 -13.18 3.95
C HIS A 50 23.51 -11.98 4.19
N ARG A 51 23.06 -11.03 5.01
CA ARG A 51 23.81 -9.83 5.37
C ARG A 51 23.84 -9.69 6.89
N PRO A 52 24.98 -9.29 7.49
CA PRO A 52 25.01 -8.87 8.88
C PRO A 52 24.03 -7.71 9.07
N SER A 53 23.05 -7.86 9.96
CA SER A 53 22.05 -6.83 10.25
C SER A 53 21.80 -6.67 11.75
N CYS A 54 21.48 -5.44 12.16
CA CYS A 54 21.15 -5.07 13.54
C CYS A 54 19.77 -5.58 14.01
N PHE A 55 18.93 -6.11 13.11
CA PHE A 55 17.62 -6.68 13.43
C PHE A 55 17.34 -7.89 12.53
N PRO A 56 17.93 -9.06 12.82
CA PRO A 56 17.77 -10.25 11.98
C PRO A 56 16.36 -10.82 12.12
N VAL A 57 15.79 -11.26 11.00
CA VAL A 57 14.56 -12.03 10.92
C VAL A 57 14.81 -13.23 10.02
N CYS A 58 14.28 -14.39 10.41
CA CYS A 58 14.30 -15.58 9.58
C CYS A 58 12.94 -15.72 8.88
N ILE A 59 12.95 -15.75 7.55
CA ILE A 59 11.75 -16.00 6.72
C ILE A 59 12.12 -17.02 5.66
N ASN A 60 11.31 -18.08 5.54
CA ASN A 60 11.48 -19.15 4.56
C ASN A 60 12.91 -19.75 4.59
N GLY A 61 13.49 -19.91 5.79
CA GLY A 61 14.84 -20.43 6.00
C GLY A 61 15.99 -19.44 5.71
N CYS A 62 15.70 -18.22 5.27
CA CYS A 62 16.70 -17.18 4.98
C CYS A 62 16.77 -16.14 6.11
N VAL A 63 17.98 -15.81 6.56
CA VAL A 63 18.22 -14.72 7.52
C VAL A 63 18.41 -13.40 6.76
N THR A 64 17.53 -12.46 7.03
CA THR A 64 17.52 -11.10 6.46
C THR A 64 17.12 -10.10 7.55
N THR A 65 16.65 -8.91 7.19
CA THR A 65 16.16 -7.89 8.12
C THR A 65 14.82 -7.33 7.67
N TYR A 66 14.04 -6.84 8.63
CA TYR A 66 12.72 -6.26 8.37
C TYR A 66 12.76 -5.13 7.33
N SER A 67 13.83 -4.32 7.29
CA SER A 67 13.98 -3.24 6.30
C SER A 67 14.28 -3.70 4.87
N GLU A 68 14.66 -4.97 4.63
CA GLU A 68 14.87 -5.52 3.28
C GLU A 68 13.61 -6.19 2.72
N LEU A 69 12.73 -6.65 3.61
CA LEU A 69 11.55 -7.39 3.21
C LEU A 69 10.53 -6.44 2.53
N PRO A 70 10.02 -6.80 1.34
CA PRO A 70 9.04 -5.99 0.64
C PRO A 70 7.67 -6.19 1.30
N TYR A 71 7.37 -5.50 2.40
CA TYR A 71 6.10 -5.69 3.10
C TYR A 71 4.94 -5.13 2.29
N GLU A 72 3.85 -5.90 2.19
CA GLU A 72 2.62 -5.47 1.54
C GLU A 72 1.88 -4.39 2.37
N TYR A 73 2.02 -4.46 3.69
CA TYR A 73 1.49 -3.48 4.64
C TYR A 73 2.40 -3.42 5.88
N GLY A 74 3.26 -2.39 5.94
CA GLY A 74 4.35 -2.29 6.91
C GLY A 74 3.87 -1.87 8.30
N ALA A 75 4.39 -2.53 9.34
CA ALA A 75 4.10 -2.23 10.74
C ALA A 75 5.26 -1.46 11.41
N PHE A 76 4.97 -0.73 12.50
CA PHE A 76 5.97 0.02 13.25
C PHE A 76 6.61 -0.81 14.38
N GLY A 77 7.90 -0.54 14.65
CA GLY A 77 8.53 -0.86 15.94
C GLY A 77 9.24 -2.21 16.05
N ARG A 78 9.50 -2.90 14.93
CA ARG A 78 10.17 -4.23 14.93
C ARG A 78 11.47 -4.31 14.13
N GLY A 79 12.02 -3.17 13.74
CA GLY A 79 13.29 -3.09 13.00
C GLY A 79 13.14 -2.75 11.52
N ASP A 80 11.92 -2.68 10.98
CA ASP A 80 11.70 -1.95 9.72
C ASP A 80 11.88 -0.45 10.01
N THR A 81 12.90 0.14 9.41
CA THR A 81 13.28 1.55 9.57
C THR A 81 12.55 2.46 8.59
N ARG A 82 11.77 1.88 7.67
CA ARG A 82 10.90 2.63 6.76
C ARG A 82 9.63 3.07 7.47
N PHE A 83 8.95 4.06 6.90
CA PHE A 83 7.68 4.53 7.44
C PHE A 83 6.64 3.40 7.39
N PRO A 84 5.89 3.18 8.48
CA PRO A 84 4.88 2.14 8.54
C PRO A 84 3.66 2.55 7.71
N SER A 85 2.84 1.58 7.31
CA SER A 85 1.55 1.81 6.64
C SER A 85 0.43 2.11 7.64
N PHE A 86 0.59 1.67 8.89
CA PHE A 86 -0.36 1.91 9.96
C PHE A 86 0.33 2.09 11.31
N LYS A 87 -0.33 2.83 12.21
CA LYS A 87 0.11 3.03 13.60
C LYS A 87 -1.12 3.00 14.50
N ILE A 88 -1.17 2.02 15.41
CA ILE A 88 -2.20 1.90 16.44
C ILE A 88 -1.55 2.23 17.78
N GLU A 89 -2.11 3.18 18.53
CA GLU A 89 -1.71 3.50 19.89
C GLU A 89 -2.65 2.82 20.87
N ASP A 90 -2.10 2.01 21.77
CA ASP A 90 -2.84 1.36 22.86
C ASP A 90 -3.17 2.33 24.01
N ASP A 91 -3.88 1.84 25.03
CA ASP A 91 -4.25 2.62 26.22
C ASP A 91 -3.06 3.06 27.09
N ASN A 92 -1.85 2.54 26.82
CA ASN A 92 -0.60 2.89 27.49
C ASN A 92 0.33 3.74 26.62
N GLY A 93 -0.12 4.20 25.44
CA GLY A 93 0.67 5.01 24.52
C GLY A 93 1.70 4.21 23.70
N ARG A 94 1.62 2.88 23.66
CA ARG A 94 2.50 2.03 22.86
C ARG A 94 2.00 1.95 21.43
N VAL A 95 2.94 1.95 20.47
CA VAL A 95 2.63 1.98 19.03
C VAL A 95 3.27 0.84 18.23
N VAL A 96 3.81 -0.17 18.92
CA VAL A 96 4.44 -1.33 18.28
C VAL A 96 3.36 -2.26 17.72
N SER A 97 3.54 -2.73 16.50
CA SER A 97 2.61 -3.64 15.83
C SER A 97 3.33 -4.81 15.17
N GLU A 98 2.65 -5.94 15.04
CA GLU A 98 3.09 -7.08 14.25
C GLU A 98 1.88 -7.68 13.51
N LEU A 99 1.78 -7.38 12.21
CA LEU A 99 0.69 -7.87 11.40
C LEU A 99 0.93 -9.31 10.94
N LYS A 100 -0.03 -10.20 11.20
CA LYS A 100 -0.01 -11.61 10.78
C LYS A 100 -1.24 -11.98 10.00
N TYR A 101 -1.04 -12.62 8.85
CA TYR A 101 -2.12 -13.20 8.05
C TYR A 101 -2.97 -14.19 8.87
N VAL A 102 -4.29 -14.13 8.68
CA VAL A 102 -5.27 -15.01 9.31
C VAL A 102 -6.06 -15.78 8.27
N SER A 103 -6.69 -15.08 7.32
CA SER A 103 -7.57 -15.67 6.31
C SER A 103 -7.71 -14.77 5.10
N HIS A 104 -8.34 -15.27 4.04
CA HIS A 104 -8.74 -14.44 2.90
C HIS A 104 -10.10 -14.86 2.35
N LYS A 105 -10.70 -13.95 1.59
CA LYS A 105 -11.92 -14.18 0.82
C LYS A 105 -11.78 -13.58 -0.56
N ILE A 106 -12.26 -14.28 -1.57
CA ILE A 106 -12.35 -13.76 -2.94
C ILE A 106 -13.82 -13.70 -3.33
N THR A 107 -14.30 -12.53 -3.72
CA THR A 107 -15.70 -12.28 -4.09
C THR A 107 -15.82 -11.58 -5.43
N CYS A 108 -16.90 -11.84 -6.16
CA CYS A 108 -17.27 -11.03 -7.31
C CYS A 108 -17.77 -9.65 -6.87
N GLY A 109 -17.57 -8.64 -7.72
CA GLY A 109 -17.88 -7.25 -7.43
C GLY A 109 -16.92 -6.58 -6.44
N LYS A 110 -17.30 -5.37 -6.04
CA LYS A 110 -16.60 -4.52 -5.08
C LYS A 110 -17.50 -4.26 -3.87
N PRO A 111 -17.03 -4.46 -2.62
CA PRO A 111 -17.81 -4.15 -1.43
C PRO A 111 -17.99 -2.63 -1.28
N PRO A 112 -19.15 -2.17 -0.79
CA PRO A 112 -19.39 -0.74 -0.61
C PRO A 112 -18.56 -0.16 0.55
N LEU A 113 -18.14 1.10 0.38
CA LEU A 113 -17.49 1.92 1.40
C LEU A 113 -18.51 2.88 2.04
N ASP A 114 -19.05 2.49 3.20
CA ASP A 114 -20.07 3.28 3.90
C ASP A 114 -19.53 4.68 4.28
N GLY A 115 -20.22 5.72 3.79
CA GLY A 115 -19.88 7.11 4.08
C GLY A 115 -18.67 7.67 3.33
N LEU A 116 -18.09 6.91 2.40
CA LEU A 116 -16.95 7.33 1.58
C LEU A 116 -17.25 7.22 0.07
N PRO A 117 -16.72 8.12 -0.76
CA PRO A 117 -16.75 7.95 -2.20
C PRO A 117 -15.89 6.75 -2.63
N GLN A 118 -16.29 6.08 -3.71
CA GLN A 118 -15.63 4.89 -4.22
C GLN A 118 -15.85 4.72 -5.73
N LEU A 119 -15.04 3.88 -6.38
CA LEU A 119 -15.32 3.43 -7.74
C LEU A 119 -16.58 2.55 -7.76
N CYS A 120 -17.44 2.78 -8.75
CA CYS A 120 -18.58 1.91 -9.02
C CYS A 120 -18.10 0.66 -9.77
N ALA A 121 -18.58 -0.51 -9.35
CA ALA A 121 -18.38 -1.76 -10.06
C ALA A 121 -19.64 -2.61 -9.95
N ASP A 122 -20.17 -3.10 -11.07
CA ASP A 122 -21.17 -4.17 -11.00
C ASP A 122 -20.49 -5.49 -10.64
N ALA A 123 -21.28 -6.50 -10.26
CA ALA A 123 -20.76 -7.80 -9.80
C ALA A 123 -19.87 -8.50 -10.84
N ASN A 124 -20.05 -8.20 -12.13
CA ASN A 124 -19.28 -8.80 -13.23
C ASN A 124 -18.05 -7.99 -13.63
N ASP A 125 -17.95 -6.72 -13.20
CA ASP A 125 -16.91 -5.80 -13.67
C ASP A 125 -15.62 -5.89 -12.86
N ALA A 126 -15.73 -6.41 -11.63
CA ALA A 126 -14.61 -6.51 -10.71
C ALA A 126 -14.63 -7.81 -9.91
N GLN A 127 -13.46 -8.17 -9.39
CA GLN A 127 -13.32 -9.19 -8.35
C GLN A 127 -12.53 -8.59 -7.20
N THR A 128 -12.94 -8.87 -5.96
CA THR A 128 -12.27 -8.37 -4.76
C THR A 128 -11.61 -9.49 -3.98
N LEU A 129 -10.34 -9.30 -3.65
CA LEU A 129 -9.63 -10.05 -2.62
C LEU A 129 -9.67 -9.26 -1.32
N GLU A 130 -10.13 -9.92 -0.26
CA GLU A 130 -10.05 -9.44 1.11
C GLU A 130 -9.03 -10.32 1.85
N ILE A 131 -7.96 -9.73 2.35
CA ILE A 131 -6.99 -10.40 3.23
C ILE A 131 -7.26 -9.93 4.66
N THR A 132 -7.57 -10.86 5.56
CA THR A 132 -7.66 -10.61 6.99
C THR A 132 -6.32 -10.90 7.65
N ALA A 133 -5.81 -9.92 8.38
CA ALA A 133 -4.62 -10.05 9.20
C ALA A 133 -4.84 -9.41 10.57
N ASP A 134 -4.30 -10.01 11.62
CA ASP A 134 -4.41 -9.48 12.98
C ASP A 134 -3.07 -8.87 13.40
N ASP A 135 -3.11 -7.67 13.97
CA ASP A 135 -1.98 -7.13 14.73
C ASP A 135 -1.93 -7.85 16.08
N ILE A 136 -1.02 -8.81 16.19
CA ILE A 136 -0.95 -9.68 17.38
C ILE A 136 -0.49 -8.95 18.64
N VAL A 137 -0.03 -7.69 18.52
CA VAL A 137 0.37 -6.86 19.66
C VAL A 137 -0.82 -6.07 20.19
N SER A 138 -1.55 -5.36 19.33
CA SER A 138 -2.68 -4.52 19.73
C SER A 138 -4.02 -5.26 19.79
N GLY A 139 -4.13 -6.44 19.16
CA GLY A 139 -5.39 -7.18 19.02
C GLY A 139 -6.33 -6.60 17.96
N ILE A 140 -5.90 -5.60 17.20
CA ILE A 140 -6.67 -4.98 16.12
C ILE A 140 -6.57 -5.83 14.86
N ARG A 141 -7.71 -6.07 14.22
CA ARG A 141 -7.80 -6.72 12.92
C ARG A 141 -7.67 -5.71 11.81
N ILE A 142 -6.78 -5.96 10.86
CA ILE A 142 -6.62 -5.20 9.64
C ILE A 142 -7.11 -6.06 8.46
N MET A 143 -8.05 -5.52 7.69
CA MET A 143 -8.56 -6.13 6.48
C MET A 143 -8.06 -5.32 5.29
N LEU A 144 -7.27 -5.94 4.43
CA LEU A 144 -6.72 -5.34 3.22
C LEU A 144 -7.59 -5.77 2.04
N TYR A 145 -8.18 -4.80 1.35
CA TYR A 145 -9.05 -5.06 0.20
C TYR A 145 -8.35 -4.68 -1.09
N TYR A 146 -8.52 -5.53 -2.10
CA TYR A 146 -7.98 -5.35 -3.44
C TYR A 146 -9.09 -5.67 -4.46
N SER A 147 -9.69 -4.65 -5.07
CA SER A 147 -10.67 -4.86 -6.15
C SER A 147 -10.01 -4.64 -7.50
N VAL A 148 -10.00 -5.69 -8.32
CA VAL A 148 -9.38 -5.74 -9.65
C VAL A 148 -10.45 -5.44 -10.70
N PHE A 149 -10.17 -4.49 -11.57
CA PHE A 149 -10.97 -4.15 -12.75
C PHE A 149 -10.19 -4.59 -13.99
N GLU A 150 -10.59 -5.70 -14.61
CA GLU A 150 -9.76 -6.38 -15.62
C GLU A 150 -9.56 -5.52 -16.88
N GLU A 151 -10.63 -4.96 -17.42
CA GLU A 151 -10.65 -4.26 -18.71
C GLU A 151 -9.95 -2.90 -18.69
N THR A 152 -9.81 -2.28 -17.52
CA THR A 152 -9.24 -0.93 -17.36
C THR A 152 -7.84 -0.93 -16.77
N ASP A 153 -7.26 -2.10 -16.50
CA ASP A 153 -5.95 -2.23 -15.84
C ASP A 153 -5.87 -1.44 -14.52
N ILE A 154 -6.97 -1.45 -13.77
CA ILE A 154 -7.08 -0.78 -12.48
C ILE A 154 -7.12 -1.82 -11.35
N ILE A 155 -6.34 -1.57 -10.31
CA ILE A 155 -6.50 -2.20 -9.00
C ILE A 155 -6.84 -1.09 -8.01
N SER A 156 -7.89 -1.30 -7.23
CA SER A 156 -8.22 -0.41 -6.12
C SER A 156 -7.93 -1.07 -4.79
N ARG A 157 -7.48 -0.28 -3.82
CA ARG A 157 -7.09 -0.72 -2.49
C ARG A 157 -7.72 0.15 -1.42
N HIS A 158 -8.16 -0.48 -0.34
CA HIS A 158 -8.50 0.22 0.89
C HIS A 158 -8.25 -0.71 2.08
N THR A 159 -8.25 -0.12 3.27
CA THR A 159 -7.94 -0.83 4.50
C THR A 159 -9.04 -0.59 5.52
N ARG A 160 -9.48 -1.64 6.19
CA ARG A 160 -10.39 -1.54 7.34
C ARG A 160 -9.70 -2.03 8.59
N ALA A 161 -9.75 -1.23 9.64
CA ALA A 161 -9.32 -1.61 10.98
C ALA A 161 -10.55 -1.93 11.83
N VAL A 162 -10.55 -3.08 12.51
CA VAL A 162 -11.63 -3.52 13.40
C VAL A 162 -11.05 -3.78 14.78
N ASN A 163 -11.62 -3.13 15.80
CA ASN A 163 -11.21 -3.33 17.17
C ASN A 163 -11.93 -4.54 17.77
N ASN A 164 -11.22 -5.67 17.82
CA ASN A 164 -11.73 -6.92 18.41
C ASN A 164 -11.43 -7.02 19.92
N THR A 165 -10.99 -5.94 20.56
CA THR A 165 -10.65 -5.90 21.98
C THR A 165 -11.74 -5.20 22.79
N GLU A 166 -11.65 -5.32 24.11
CA GLU A 166 -12.53 -4.62 25.06
C GLU A 166 -12.04 -3.21 25.45
N LYS A 167 -10.94 -2.74 24.83
CA LYS A 167 -10.33 -1.44 25.13
C LYS A 167 -10.41 -0.52 23.93
N THR A 168 -10.53 0.78 24.18
CA THR A 168 -10.36 1.79 23.13
C THR A 168 -8.88 1.86 22.73
N VAL A 169 -8.63 1.93 21.42
CA VAL A 169 -7.31 2.24 20.84
C VAL A 169 -7.41 3.47 19.96
N TYR A 170 -6.27 4.04 19.57
CA TYR A 170 -6.23 5.19 18.68
C TYR A 170 -5.49 4.88 17.39
N ILE A 171 -6.15 5.07 16.25
CA ILE A 171 -5.49 4.99 14.95
C ILE A 171 -4.77 6.32 14.71
N LYS A 172 -3.44 6.31 14.65
CA LYS A 172 -2.62 7.48 14.30
C LYS A 172 -2.29 7.52 12.81
N GLN A 173 -2.39 6.37 12.14
CA GLN A 173 -2.19 6.25 10.70
C GLN A 173 -2.84 4.96 10.20
N LEU A 174 -3.50 5.02 9.06
CA LEU A 174 -4.02 3.86 8.32
C LEU A 174 -4.01 4.18 6.82
N ASP A 175 -2.92 3.83 6.15
CA ASP A 175 -2.76 4.09 4.72
C ASP A 175 -3.71 3.21 3.90
N SER A 176 -4.26 3.76 2.82
CA SER A 176 -5.11 3.04 1.87
C SER A 176 -4.31 2.08 0.99
N LEU A 177 -3.04 2.43 0.74
CA LEU A 177 -2.13 1.68 -0.10
C LEU A 177 -0.70 1.82 0.46
N ALA A 178 0.03 0.71 0.43
CA ALA A 178 1.47 0.69 0.58
C ALA A 178 2.08 -0.35 -0.36
N MET A 179 3.24 -0.07 -0.94
CA MET A 179 3.90 -0.96 -1.88
C MET A 179 5.40 -0.72 -1.91
N ASP A 180 6.17 -1.81 -1.88
CA ASP A 180 7.62 -1.76 -1.97
C ASP A 180 8.07 -2.08 -3.40
N PHE A 181 8.99 -1.28 -3.92
CA PHE A 181 9.60 -1.41 -5.24
C PHE A 181 11.06 -1.84 -5.12
N PRO A 182 11.56 -2.61 -6.10
CA PRO A 182 12.98 -2.95 -6.18
C PRO A 182 13.85 -1.70 -6.36
N PRO A 183 15.16 -1.76 -6.09
CA PRO A 183 16.07 -0.64 -6.35
C PRO A 183 16.07 -0.21 -7.82
N ASP A 184 15.82 1.07 -8.07
CA ASP A 184 15.92 1.69 -9.39
C ASP A 184 16.05 3.23 -9.26
N LYS A 185 16.30 3.92 -10.37
CA LYS A 185 16.38 5.39 -10.48
C LYS A 185 15.00 6.00 -10.69
N TYR A 186 14.10 5.78 -9.75
CA TYR A 186 12.75 6.31 -9.88
C TYR A 186 12.69 7.84 -9.85
N GLU A 187 11.77 8.39 -10.62
CA GLU A 187 11.34 9.78 -10.57
C GLU A 187 9.86 9.82 -10.19
N LEU A 188 9.47 10.88 -9.48
CA LEU A 188 8.09 11.11 -9.10
C LEU A 188 7.50 12.21 -9.97
N ILE A 189 6.34 11.93 -10.56
CA ILE A 189 5.48 12.91 -11.22
C ILE A 189 4.36 13.27 -10.24
N THR A 190 4.16 14.57 -10.01
CA THR A 190 3.10 15.12 -9.16
C THR A 190 2.41 16.28 -9.86
N LEU A 191 1.24 16.66 -9.34
CA LEU A 191 0.45 17.78 -9.86
C LEU A 191 0.33 18.86 -8.79
N TYR A 192 1.23 19.85 -8.85
CA TYR A 192 1.27 20.96 -7.91
C TYR A 192 0.62 22.21 -8.49
N GLY A 193 0.39 23.23 -7.66
CA GLY A 193 -0.05 24.51 -8.16
C GLY A 193 -0.50 25.46 -7.08
N SER A 194 -1.41 26.35 -7.46
CA SER A 194 -2.13 27.24 -6.56
C SER A 194 -3.48 27.60 -7.20
N TRP A 195 -4.29 28.38 -6.48
CA TRP A 195 -5.52 28.94 -7.04
C TRP A 195 -5.24 29.64 -8.38
N ALA A 196 -6.08 29.36 -9.38
CA ALA A 196 -5.99 29.84 -10.76
C ALA A 196 -4.76 29.35 -11.56
N ARG A 197 -3.98 28.41 -11.01
CA ARG A 197 -2.80 27.79 -11.64
C ARG A 197 -2.63 26.33 -11.18
N GLU A 198 -3.70 25.55 -11.20
CA GLU A 198 -3.73 24.20 -10.66
C GLU A 198 -3.05 23.17 -11.56
N ARG A 199 -2.51 22.11 -10.94
CA ARG A 199 -2.10 20.84 -11.57
C ARG A 199 -1.05 20.98 -12.67
N TRP A 200 -0.03 21.78 -12.41
CA TRP A 200 1.21 21.75 -13.20
C TRP A 200 1.94 20.44 -12.94
N ILE A 201 2.41 19.82 -14.02
CA ILE A 201 3.20 18.60 -13.95
C ILE A 201 4.59 18.97 -13.42
N GLU A 202 4.94 18.41 -12.27
CA GLU A 202 6.30 18.44 -11.73
C GLU A 202 6.86 17.03 -11.77
N ARG A 203 8.07 16.86 -12.31
CA ARG A 203 8.76 15.59 -12.42
C ARG A 203 10.17 15.73 -11.85
N TYR A 204 10.51 14.93 -10.84
CA TYR A 204 11.81 15.02 -10.18
C TYR A 204 12.33 13.65 -9.72
N PRO A 205 13.66 13.43 -9.70
CA PRO A 205 14.23 12.20 -9.19
C PRO A 205 14.02 12.04 -7.70
N LEU A 206 13.75 10.81 -7.26
CA LEU A 206 13.76 10.47 -5.85
C LEU A 206 15.19 10.51 -5.30
N HIS A 207 15.29 10.81 -4.00
CA HIS A 207 16.55 10.82 -3.26
C HIS A 207 16.43 9.91 -2.02
N HIS A 208 17.58 9.47 -1.50
CA HIS A 208 17.64 8.74 -0.23
C HIS A 208 16.92 9.51 0.88
N GLY A 209 15.99 8.87 1.56
CA GLY A 209 15.06 9.55 2.45
C GLY A 209 13.66 9.58 1.87
N ILE A 210 12.94 10.68 2.12
CA ILE A 210 11.49 10.77 1.87
C ILE A 210 11.20 11.91 0.90
N SER A 211 10.46 11.59 -0.15
CA SER A 211 9.73 12.57 -0.96
C SER A 211 8.25 12.45 -0.66
N SER A 212 7.57 13.54 -0.34
CA SER A 212 6.16 13.52 0.04
C SER A 212 5.42 14.75 -0.49
N VAL A 213 4.18 14.54 -0.90
CA VAL A 213 3.21 15.59 -1.21
C VAL A 213 1.91 15.28 -0.49
N GLY A 214 1.13 16.32 -0.17
CA GLY A 214 -0.09 16.15 0.60
C GLY A 214 -0.78 17.46 0.90
N SER A 215 -1.83 17.36 1.71
CA SER A 215 -2.56 18.50 2.26
C SER A 215 -2.79 18.34 3.76
N THR A 216 -2.85 19.46 4.47
CA THR A 216 -3.19 19.61 5.89
C THR A 216 -4.26 20.69 6.09
N ALA A 217 -4.97 21.06 5.01
CA ALA A 217 -5.91 22.17 4.96
C ALA A 217 -7.38 21.74 5.20
N GLY A 218 -7.63 20.48 5.54
CA GLY A 218 -8.96 19.87 5.61
C GLY A 218 -9.58 19.58 4.24
N ILE A 219 -8.88 19.91 3.15
CA ILE A 219 -9.28 19.69 1.76
C ILE A 219 -8.07 19.24 0.95
N THR A 220 -8.25 18.53 -0.16
CA THR A 220 -7.13 18.25 -1.10
C THR A 220 -6.50 19.55 -1.62
N GLY A 221 -7.34 20.52 -1.97
CA GLY A 221 -6.94 21.89 -2.27
C GLY A 221 -6.27 22.09 -3.64
N HIS A 222 -5.75 23.30 -3.87
CA HIS A 222 -5.11 23.69 -5.12
C HIS A 222 -3.59 23.40 -5.14
N GLY A 223 -2.98 23.25 -3.96
CA GLY A 223 -1.53 23.17 -3.78
C GLY A 223 -0.92 21.87 -4.28
N GLN A 224 -1.59 20.75 -4.01
CA GLN A 224 -1.19 19.41 -4.43
C GLN A 224 -2.46 18.60 -4.76
N ASN A 225 -2.43 17.85 -5.85
CA ASN A 225 -3.48 16.89 -6.18
C ASN A 225 -3.18 15.53 -5.54
N PRO A 226 -4.19 14.74 -5.10
CA PRO A 226 -4.00 13.38 -4.60
C PRO A 226 -3.72 12.37 -5.73
N PHE A 227 -2.81 12.73 -6.63
CA PHE A 227 -2.30 11.92 -7.72
C PHE A 227 -0.78 11.99 -7.72
N ALA A 228 -0.14 10.84 -7.96
CA ALA A 228 1.28 10.78 -8.28
C ALA A 228 1.54 9.63 -9.23
N ALA A 229 2.63 9.71 -9.99
CA ALA A 229 3.13 8.59 -10.77
C ALA A 229 4.61 8.33 -10.48
N LEU A 230 4.97 7.06 -10.36
CA LEU A 230 6.36 6.61 -10.26
C LEU A 230 6.82 6.16 -11.64
N VAL A 231 7.92 6.73 -12.13
CA VAL A 231 8.46 6.46 -13.48
C VAL A 231 9.98 6.27 -13.42
N THR A 232 10.58 5.88 -14.53
CA THR A 232 12.05 5.92 -14.71
C THR A 232 12.43 7.09 -15.62
N PRO A 233 13.71 7.51 -15.68
CA PRO A 233 14.10 8.71 -16.43
C PRO A 233 13.84 8.61 -17.94
N GLN A 234 13.71 7.38 -18.46
CA GLN A 234 13.44 7.10 -19.87
C GLN A 234 11.93 7.07 -20.21
N THR A 235 11.05 7.02 -19.21
CA THR A 235 9.59 7.01 -19.45
C THR A 235 9.14 8.32 -20.08
N THR A 236 8.31 8.24 -21.11
CA THR A 236 7.67 9.35 -21.83
C THR A 236 6.18 9.04 -22.01
N GLU A 237 5.40 9.99 -22.53
CA GLU A 237 3.96 9.81 -22.81
C GLU A 237 3.62 8.61 -23.72
N ASN A 238 4.60 8.05 -24.46
CA ASN A 238 4.39 6.98 -25.43
C ASN A 238 5.30 5.75 -25.20
N SER A 239 6.04 5.70 -24.09
CA SER A 239 6.95 4.59 -23.83
C SER A 239 7.43 4.53 -22.40
N GLY A 240 7.60 3.33 -21.86
CA GLY A 240 8.29 3.08 -20.60
C GLY A 240 7.32 2.82 -19.46
N ASP A 241 7.86 2.28 -18.37
CA ASP A 241 7.07 1.88 -17.21
C ASP A 241 6.58 3.11 -16.44
N VAL A 242 5.29 3.12 -16.11
CA VAL A 242 4.65 4.09 -15.22
C VAL A 242 3.72 3.38 -14.24
N TYR A 243 3.81 3.76 -12.97
CA TYR A 243 2.90 3.34 -11.91
C TYR A 243 2.09 4.54 -11.45
N GLY A 244 0.81 4.60 -11.82
CA GLY A 244 -0.08 5.69 -11.45
C GLY A 244 -0.82 5.41 -10.13
N PHE A 245 -0.97 6.43 -9.30
CA PHE A 245 -1.68 6.37 -8.02
C PHE A 245 -2.63 7.54 -7.86
N ALA A 246 -3.85 7.30 -7.41
CA ALA A 246 -4.81 8.33 -7.05
C ALA A 246 -5.57 7.97 -5.77
N LEU A 247 -5.94 8.95 -4.94
CA LEU A 247 -6.77 8.71 -3.76
C LEU A 247 -8.19 9.28 -3.99
N ILE A 248 -9.21 8.43 -3.83
CA ILE A 248 -10.62 8.84 -3.86
C ILE A 248 -10.98 9.41 -2.49
N TYR A 249 -10.53 10.63 -2.26
CA TYR A 249 -10.74 11.37 -1.03
C TYR A 249 -10.65 12.87 -1.29
N SER A 250 -11.34 13.68 -0.48
CA SER A 250 -11.41 15.13 -0.67
C SER A 250 -10.86 15.93 0.50
N GLY A 251 -10.36 15.26 1.55
CA GLY A 251 -9.74 15.89 2.72
C GLY A 251 -8.22 15.88 2.66
N ASP A 252 -7.61 15.86 3.85
CA ASP A 252 -6.17 15.79 4.01
C ASP A 252 -5.62 14.44 3.56
N PHE A 253 -4.67 14.47 2.63
CA PHE A 253 -4.03 13.29 2.08
C PHE A 253 -2.52 13.39 2.18
N ARG A 254 -1.86 12.25 2.09
CA ARG A 254 -0.41 12.15 1.96
C ARG A 254 -0.07 11.06 0.95
N PHE A 255 0.69 11.44 -0.08
CA PHE A 255 1.48 10.51 -0.87
C PHE A 255 2.94 10.58 -0.37
N GLN A 256 3.58 9.43 -0.22
CA GLN A 256 4.95 9.34 0.23
C GLN A 256 5.70 8.29 -0.59
N ALA A 257 6.92 8.63 -1.03
CA ALA A 257 7.89 7.70 -1.58
C ALA A 257 9.18 7.79 -0.76
N GLN A 258 9.59 6.68 -0.17
CA GLN A 258 10.78 6.60 0.67
C GLN A 258 11.80 5.64 0.06
N ILE A 259 13.01 6.12 -0.24
CA ILE A 259 14.16 5.27 -0.53
C ILE A 259 14.81 4.88 0.80
N GLY A 260 14.76 3.59 1.12
CA GLY A 260 15.35 3.00 2.33
C GLY A 260 16.86 2.79 2.22
N GLN A 261 17.46 2.29 3.30
CA GLN A 261 18.92 2.04 3.38
C GLN A 261 19.44 0.96 2.41
N PHE A 262 18.53 0.18 1.81
CA PHE A 262 18.85 -0.87 0.82
C PHE A 262 18.38 -0.49 -0.58
N GLU A 263 18.18 0.81 -0.85
CA GLU A 263 17.80 1.37 -2.15
C GLU A 263 16.41 0.98 -2.67
N THR A 264 15.68 0.10 -1.97
CA THR A 264 14.26 -0.18 -2.24
C THR A 264 13.41 1.06 -1.97
N THR A 265 12.39 1.27 -2.79
CA THR A 265 11.46 2.41 -2.63
C THR A 265 10.13 1.94 -2.05
N ARG A 266 9.72 2.47 -0.89
CA ARG A 266 8.37 2.28 -0.35
C ARG A 266 7.48 3.43 -0.77
N VAL A 267 6.37 3.14 -1.44
CA VAL A 267 5.29 4.08 -1.70
C VAL A 267 4.15 3.85 -0.71
N SER A 268 3.58 4.93 -0.16
CA SER A 268 2.32 4.88 0.58
C SER A 268 1.40 6.04 0.26
N LEU A 269 0.09 5.78 0.35
CA LEU A 269 -0.96 6.74 0.04
C LEU A 269 -2.16 6.55 0.98
N GLY A 270 -2.66 7.64 1.56
CA GLY A 270 -3.82 7.62 2.44
C GLY A 270 -4.14 8.99 3.03
N ILE A 271 -4.93 9.00 4.10
CA ILE A 271 -5.22 10.20 4.90
C ILE A 271 -3.90 10.72 5.51
N ASN A 272 -3.72 12.04 5.55
CA ASN A 272 -2.52 12.62 6.15
C ASN A 272 -2.47 12.34 7.67
N SER A 273 -1.39 11.72 8.15
CA SER A 273 -1.24 11.34 9.56
C SER A 273 -0.85 12.49 10.49
N GLU A 274 -0.42 13.65 9.99
CA GLU A 274 0.17 14.72 10.81
C GLU A 274 -0.77 15.23 11.91
N ASN A 275 -2.07 15.38 11.60
CA ASN A 275 -3.10 15.81 12.56
C ASN A 275 -4.26 14.82 12.66
N PHE A 276 -4.01 13.55 12.37
CA PHE A 276 -5.02 12.50 12.36
C PHE A 276 -4.90 11.61 13.61
N ILE A 277 -5.97 11.55 14.39
CA ILE A 277 -6.16 10.58 15.47
C ILE A 277 -7.61 10.14 15.44
N TRP A 278 -7.85 8.84 15.26
CA TRP A 278 -9.20 8.27 15.32
C TRP A 278 -9.37 7.40 16.56
N GLU A 279 -10.35 7.74 17.41
CA GLU A 279 -10.75 6.90 18.54
C GLU A 279 -11.51 5.67 18.03
N LEU A 280 -10.90 4.49 18.13
CA LEU A 280 -11.51 3.23 17.74
C LEU A 280 -11.99 2.47 18.98
N LYS A 281 -13.28 2.64 19.29
CA LYS A 281 -13.93 1.97 20.43
C LYS A 281 -14.03 0.45 20.25
N PRO A 282 -14.22 -0.32 21.34
CA PRO A 282 -14.46 -1.76 21.26
C PRO A 282 -15.53 -2.13 20.23
N HIS A 283 -15.25 -3.15 19.43
CA HIS A 283 -16.15 -3.70 18.41
C HIS A 283 -16.57 -2.70 17.33
N LYS A 284 -15.81 -1.61 17.15
CA LYS A 284 -15.99 -0.64 16.07
C LYS A 284 -14.94 -0.81 14.99
N GLU A 285 -15.26 -0.27 13.83
CA GLU A 285 -14.39 -0.28 12.66
C GLU A 285 -14.12 1.14 12.16
N PHE A 286 -13.00 1.29 11.46
CA PHE A 286 -12.64 2.47 10.69
C PHE A 286 -12.17 2.01 9.31
N CYS A 287 -12.61 2.71 8.27
CA CYS A 287 -12.22 2.41 6.90
C CYS A 287 -11.43 3.59 6.32
N SER A 288 -10.29 3.27 5.69
CA SER A 288 -9.57 4.26 4.90
C SER A 288 -10.28 4.52 3.56
N PRO A 289 -10.02 5.67 2.91
CA PRO A 289 -10.52 5.94 1.56
C PRO A 289 -9.95 4.96 0.54
N GLU A 290 -10.55 4.89 -0.64
CA GLU A 290 -10.05 4.05 -1.72
C GLU A 290 -8.85 4.70 -2.41
N ALA A 291 -7.73 3.98 -2.49
CA ALA A 291 -6.63 4.29 -3.39
C ALA A 291 -6.80 3.50 -4.69
N VAL A 292 -6.58 4.15 -5.82
CA VAL A 292 -6.62 3.57 -7.16
C VAL A 292 -5.20 3.53 -7.69
N MET A 293 -4.83 2.41 -8.29
CA MET A 293 -3.53 2.25 -8.93
C MET A 293 -3.65 1.58 -10.30
N THR A 294 -2.74 1.95 -11.20
CA THR A 294 -2.65 1.40 -12.56
C THR A 294 -1.18 1.32 -12.97
N TYR A 295 -0.88 0.54 -14.01
CA TYR A 295 0.44 0.38 -14.58
C TYR A 295 0.36 0.32 -16.10
N SER A 296 1.31 0.96 -16.77
CA SER A 296 1.53 0.89 -18.22
C SER A 296 3.01 0.68 -18.49
N SER A 297 3.33 -0.11 -19.52
CA SER A 297 4.70 -0.23 -20.08
C SER A 297 4.93 0.68 -21.30
N ASP A 298 3.87 1.33 -21.77
CA ASP A 298 3.80 1.99 -23.07
C ASP A 298 3.65 3.51 -22.93
N GLY A 299 4.08 4.07 -21.77
CA GLY A 299 3.86 5.46 -21.40
C GLY A 299 2.62 5.65 -20.54
#